data_AF-A0A945H2J3-F1
#
_entry.id   AF-A0A945H2J3-F1
#
_cell.length_a   1.000
_cell.length_b   1.000
_cell.length_c   1.000
_cell.angle_alpha   90.00
_cell.angle_beta   90.00
_cell.angle_gamma   90.00
#
_symmetry.space_group_name_H-M   'P 1'
#
loop_
_entity.id
_entity.type
_entity.pdbx_description
1 polymer ?
#
loop_
_entity_poly.entity_id
_entity_poly.type
_entity_poly.pdbx_seq_one_letter_code
_entity_poly.pdbx_strand_id
1 'polypeptide(L)'
;MNSDTWEIGGKTLNSRMLIGSALYPSPANMEDAIKISGSQIVTVALRRQAAGDDTSGDFWNIIKSLGIEVLPNTAGSHSAKEAIATAQMAREVFNTNWIKLEVIGDQYNLQPDPFETVKAAEFLIKEGFEVFPYTTDDLVVAKRLADV
;
A
#
# COMPACT_ATOMS: atom_id res chain seq x y z
N MET A 1 7.15 3.50 31.51
CA MET A 1 7.84 3.48 30.21
C MET A 1 6.88 4.12 29.22
N ASN A 2 7.20 5.27 28.64
CA ASN A 2 6.40 5.79 27.53
C ASN A 2 6.55 4.80 26.38
N SER A 3 5.46 4.17 25.96
CA SER A 3 5.44 3.44 24.69
C SER A 3 5.67 4.46 23.58
N ASP A 4 6.77 4.34 22.83
CA ASP A 4 7.04 5.16 21.65
C ASP A 4 6.06 4.78 20.53
N THR A 5 4.86 5.36 20.60
CA THR A 5 3.78 5.14 19.65
C THR A 5 3.67 6.30 18.66
N TRP A 6 3.06 6.03 17.51
CA TRP A 6 2.76 7.02 16.48
C TRP A 6 1.40 6.76 15.86
N GLU A 7 0.79 7.80 15.28
CA GLU A 7 -0.51 7.72 14.64
C GLU A 7 -0.38 7.90 13.12
N ILE A 8 -1.09 7.08 12.36
CA ILE A 8 -1.19 7.18 10.91
C ILE A 8 -2.52 6.61 10.45
N GLY A 9 -3.24 7.31 9.56
CA GLY A 9 -4.52 6.84 8.99
C GLY A 9 -5.55 6.38 10.03
N GLY A 10 -5.61 7.03 11.19
CA GLY A 10 -6.51 6.68 12.30
C GLY A 10 -6.10 5.45 13.13
N LYS A 11 -4.87 4.96 12.99
CA LYS A 11 -4.33 3.82 13.75
C LYS A 11 -3.15 4.26 14.61
N THR A 12 -3.11 3.79 15.85
CA THR A 12 -1.95 3.97 16.75
C THR A 12 -1.06 2.73 16.70
N LEU A 13 0.20 2.92 16.32
CA LEU A 13 1.19 1.87 16.12
C LEU A 13 2.42 2.12 16.99
N ASN A 14 3.23 1.09 17.22
CA ASN A 14 4.53 1.17 17.91
C ASN A 14 5.71 0.86 16.97
N SER A 15 5.51 0.05 15.93
CA SER A 15 6.51 -0.25 14.92
C SER A 15 6.52 0.82 13.84
N ARG A 16 7.70 1.35 13.52
CA ARG A 16 7.93 2.31 12.42
C ARG A 16 8.38 1.63 11.14
N MET A 17 8.45 0.28 11.14
CA MET A 17 8.83 -0.51 9.98
C MET A 17 7.58 -1.00 9.26
N LEU A 18 7.40 -0.57 8.02
CA LEU A 18 6.40 -1.11 7.09
C LEU A 18 7.09 -2.17 6.22
N ILE A 19 6.38 -3.22 5.84
CA ILE A 19 6.97 -4.32 5.05
C ILE A 19 6.14 -4.66 3.82
N GLY A 20 6.80 -5.06 2.74
CA GLY A 20 6.15 -5.57 1.53
C GLY A 20 5.87 -7.06 1.61
N SER A 21 4.92 -7.55 0.80
CA SER A 21 4.60 -8.99 0.70
C SER A 21 5.17 -9.66 -0.56
N ALA A 22 6.02 -8.97 -1.32
CA ALA A 22 6.53 -9.43 -2.61
C ALA A 22 7.99 -9.92 -2.53
N LEU A 23 8.43 -10.67 -3.55
CA LEU A 23 9.80 -11.14 -3.75
C LEU A 23 10.34 -12.13 -2.70
N TYR A 24 9.47 -12.70 -1.86
CA TYR A 24 9.85 -13.80 -0.99
C TYR A 24 9.96 -15.13 -1.75
N PRO A 25 10.93 -16.01 -1.40
CA PRO A 25 11.07 -17.33 -2.02
C PRO A 25 9.86 -18.25 -1.81
N SER A 26 9.12 -18.08 -0.70
CA SER A 26 7.92 -18.83 -0.38
C SER A 26 6.98 -18.03 0.53
N PRO A 27 5.68 -18.39 0.62
CA PRO A 27 4.75 -17.79 1.58
C PRO A 27 5.19 -17.96 3.04
N ALA A 28 5.80 -19.10 3.40
CA ALA A 28 6.32 -19.32 4.75
C ALA A 28 7.46 -18.34 5.09
N ASN A 29 8.38 -18.10 4.15
CA ASN A 29 9.46 -17.11 4.36
C ASN A 29 8.92 -15.69 4.51
N MET A 30 7.85 -15.33 3.78
CA MET A 30 7.17 -14.05 3.92
C MET A 30 6.54 -13.92 5.31
N GLU A 31 5.78 -14.93 5.75
CA GLU A 31 5.13 -14.95 7.06
C GLU A 31 6.14 -14.80 8.19
N ASP A 32 7.22 -15.58 8.17
CA ASP A 32 8.29 -15.50 9.16
C ASP A 32 8.98 -14.13 9.17
N ALA A 33 9.28 -13.57 7.99
CA ALA A 33 9.91 -12.26 7.89
C ALA A 33 9.02 -11.16 8.47
N ILE A 34 7.70 -11.19 8.20
CA ILE A 34 6.76 -10.22 8.76
C ILE A 34 6.71 -10.34 10.28
N LYS A 35 6.56 -11.56 10.82
CA LYS A 35 6.53 -11.81 12.28
C LYS A 35 7.81 -11.34 12.98
N ILE A 36 8.97 -11.71 12.45
CA ILE A 36 10.28 -11.37 13.04
C ILE A 36 10.55 -9.86 12.97
N SER A 37 10.13 -9.20 11.89
CA SER A 37 10.33 -7.75 11.74
C SER A 37 9.55 -6.91 12.77
N GLY A 38 8.52 -7.47 13.39
CA GLY A 38 7.59 -6.72 14.24
C GLY A 38 6.83 -5.64 13.48
N SER A 39 6.76 -5.72 12.15
CA SER A 39 5.98 -4.78 11.34
C SER A 39 4.49 -4.93 11.63
N GLN A 40 3.81 -3.80 11.78
CA GLN A 40 2.36 -3.75 12.02
C GLN A 40 1.56 -3.37 10.76
N ILE A 41 2.25 -3.15 9.63
CA ILE A 41 1.65 -2.81 8.35
C ILE A 41 2.34 -3.63 7.26
N VAL A 42 1.56 -4.42 6.53
CA VAL A 42 2.03 -5.13 5.33
C VAL A 42 1.40 -4.54 4.07
N THR A 43 2.22 -4.25 3.07
CA THR A 43 1.72 -3.81 1.75
C THR A 43 1.40 -4.99 0.86
N VAL A 44 0.24 -4.94 0.18
CA VAL A 44 -0.24 -6.02 -0.70
C VAL A 44 -0.68 -5.47 -2.05
N ALA A 45 -0.34 -6.16 -3.14
CA ALA A 45 -0.77 -5.80 -4.49
C ALA A 45 -2.03 -6.58 -4.88
N LEU A 46 -3.03 -5.90 -5.46
CA LEU A 46 -4.31 -6.52 -5.87
C LEU A 46 -4.12 -7.65 -6.89
N ARG A 47 -3.13 -7.52 -7.80
CA ARG A 47 -2.82 -8.52 -8.83
C ARG A 47 -2.46 -9.91 -8.25
N ARG A 48 -1.98 -9.98 -7.00
CA ARG A 48 -1.69 -11.27 -6.34
C ARG A 48 -2.94 -12.06 -5.97
N GLN A 49 -4.09 -11.41 -5.82
CA GLN A 49 -5.37 -12.08 -5.59
C GLN A 49 -6.02 -12.55 -6.91
N ALA A 50 -5.83 -11.80 -7.99
CA ALA A 50 -6.47 -12.08 -9.28
C ALA A 50 -5.84 -13.22 -10.10
N ALA A 51 -4.67 -13.72 -9.69
CA ALA A 51 -3.90 -14.71 -10.46
C ALA A 51 -4.56 -16.10 -10.56
N GLY A 52 -5.69 -16.37 -9.90
CA GLY A 52 -6.54 -17.54 -10.16
C GLY A 52 -5.94 -18.91 -9.83
N ASP A 53 -4.66 -18.98 -9.45
CA ASP A 53 -4.03 -20.19 -8.93
C ASP A 53 -4.59 -20.51 -7.53
N ASP A 54 -4.70 -21.81 -7.20
CA ASP A 54 -5.09 -22.33 -5.87
C ASP A 54 -4.27 -21.71 -4.71
N THR A 55 -3.12 -21.10 -5.01
CA THR A 55 -2.23 -20.40 -4.07
C THR A 55 -2.71 -19.01 -3.64
N SER A 56 -3.65 -18.40 -4.37
CA SER A 56 -4.16 -17.04 -4.07
C SER A 56 -4.99 -16.98 -2.79
N GLY A 57 -5.77 -18.04 -2.50
CA GLY A 57 -6.52 -18.20 -1.26
C GLY A 57 -5.59 -18.42 -0.06
N ASP A 58 -4.51 -19.17 -0.25
CA ASP A 58 -3.52 -19.44 0.79
C ASP A 58 -2.77 -18.17 1.23
N PHE A 59 -2.35 -17.35 0.26
CA PHE A 59 -1.74 -16.04 0.55
C PHE A 59 -2.64 -15.15 1.41
N TRP A 60 -3.94 -15.06 1.09
CA TRP A 60 -4.82 -14.16 1.82
C TRP A 60 -5.14 -14.66 3.22
N ASN A 61 -5.23 -15.98 3.39
CA ASN A 61 -5.36 -16.60 4.71
C ASN A 61 -4.14 -16.31 5.57
N ILE A 62 -2.93 -16.36 5.01
CA ILE A 62 -1.69 -15.98 5.70
C ILE A 62 -1.72 -14.51 6.12
N ILE A 63 -2.04 -13.58 5.22
CA ILE A 63 -2.07 -12.15 5.58
C ILE A 63 -3.11 -11.87 6.68
N LYS A 64 -4.29 -12.50 6.62
CA LYS A 64 -5.30 -12.38 7.68
C LYS A 64 -4.84 -12.98 9.00
N SER A 65 -4.13 -14.11 8.99
CA SER A 65 -3.67 -14.77 10.21
C SER A 65 -2.60 -13.98 10.96
N LEU A 66 -1.88 -13.08 10.27
CA LEU A 66 -0.90 -12.18 10.88
C LEU A 66 -1.53 -11.15 11.82
N GLY A 67 -2.82 -10.80 11.62
CA GLY A 67 -3.53 -9.86 12.50
C GLY A 67 -2.95 -8.44 12.51
N ILE A 68 -2.30 -8.03 11.42
CA ILE A 68 -1.71 -6.69 11.24
C ILE A 68 -2.49 -5.88 10.22
N GLU A 69 -2.24 -4.56 10.16
CA GLU A 69 -2.91 -3.69 9.21
C GLU A 69 -2.44 -3.99 7.78
N VAL A 70 -3.39 -4.01 6.85
CA VAL A 70 -3.13 -4.24 5.44
C VAL A 70 -3.16 -2.90 4.71
N LEU A 71 -2.11 -2.62 3.94
CA LEU A 71 -1.97 -1.43 3.11
C LEU A 71 -1.94 -1.84 1.63
N PRO A 72 -3.10 -1.96 0.96
CA PRO A 72 -3.16 -2.26 -0.46
C PRO A 72 -2.39 -1.22 -1.28
N ASN A 73 -1.84 -1.61 -2.42
CA ASN A 73 -1.15 -0.69 -3.32
C ASN A 73 -1.70 -0.75 -4.75
N THR A 74 -1.48 0.32 -5.51
CA THR A 74 -1.83 0.43 -6.93
C THR A 74 -0.67 0.04 -7.85
N ALA A 75 0.14 -0.95 -7.44
CA ALA A 75 1.31 -1.36 -8.21
C ALA A 75 0.96 -1.75 -9.66
N GLY A 76 1.74 -1.20 -10.59
CA GLY A 76 1.57 -1.40 -12.02
C GLY A 76 0.52 -0.51 -12.68
N SER A 77 0.01 0.52 -11.99
CA SER A 77 -0.75 1.61 -12.61
C SER A 77 0.18 2.64 -13.26
N HIS A 78 -0.16 3.08 -14.47
CA HIS A 78 0.59 4.06 -15.27
C HIS A 78 -0.16 5.38 -15.49
N SER A 79 -1.37 5.49 -14.95
CA SER A 79 -2.15 6.72 -14.95
C SER A 79 -2.98 6.84 -13.68
N ALA A 80 -3.42 8.05 -13.37
CA ALA A 80 -4.32 8.33 -12.26
C ALA A 80 -5.61 7.51 -12.38
N LYS A 81 -6.14 7.36 -13.60
CA LYS A 81 -7.36 6.57 -13.85
C LYS A 81 -7.18 5.11 -13.46
N GLU A 82 -6.05 4.51 -13.83
CA GLU A 82 -5.75 3.11 -13.47
C GLU A 82 -5.54 2.95 -11.96
N ALA A 83 -4.84 3.89 -11.33
CA ALA A 83 -4.59 3.85 -9.89
C ALA A 83 -5.90 4.01 -9.10
N ILE A 84 -6.76 4.94 -9.49
CA ILE A 84 -8.09 5.13 -8.87
C ILE A 84 -8.93 3.86 -8.98
N ALA A 85 -9.02 3.27 -10.18
CA ALA A 85 -9.77 2.03 -10.36
C ALA A 85 -9.21 0.88 -9.50
N THR A 86 -7.88 0.77 -9.43
CA THR A 86 -7.21 -0.24 -8.59
C THR A 86 -7.48 -0.01 -7.10
N ALA A 87 -7.45 1.24 -6.64
CA ALA A 87 -7.74 1.60 -5.26
C ALA A 87 -9.19 1.28 -4.86
N GLN A 88 -10.15 1.59 -5.73
CA GLN A 88 -11.57 1.27 -5.52
C GLN A 88 -11.78 -0.25 -5.41
N MET A 89 -11.18 -1.05 -6.30
CA MET A 89 -11.24 -2.51 -6.19
C MET A 89 -10.56 -3.02 -4.90
N ALA A 90 -9.41 -2.43 -4.54
CA ALA A 90 -8.69 -2.80 -3.33
C ALA A 90 -9.52 -2.53 -2.05
N ARG A 91 -10.24 -1.41 -1.99
CA ARG A 91 -11.16 -1.10 -0.87
C ARG A 91 -12.19 -2.21 -0.69
N GLU A 92 -12.83 -2.68 -1.77
CA GLU A 92 -13.83 -3.74 -1.71
C GLU A 92 -13.24 -5.10 -1.29
N VAL A 93 -12.05 -5.44 -1.82
CA VAL A 93 -11.41 -6.74 -1.54
C VAL A 93 -10.83 -6.80 -0.12
N PHE A 94 -10.23 -5.72 0.34
CA PHE A 94 -9.48 -5.67 1.59
C PHE A 94 -10.26 -5.03 2.75
N ASN A 95 -11.43 -4.45 2.47
CA ASN A 95 -12.27 -3.77 3.45
C ASN A 95 -11.50 -2.72 4.27
N THR A 96 -10.75 -1.86 3.57
CA THR A 96 -9.96 -0.79 4.17
C THR A 96 -9.98 0.46 3.30
N ASN A 97 -9.92 1.63 3.92
CA ASN A 97 -9.78 2.91 3.23
C ASN A 97 -8.32 3.30 2.99
N TRP A 98 -7.37 2.53 3.51
CA TRP A 98 -5.94 2.79 3.28
C TRP A 98 -5.53 2.39 1.86
N ILE A 99 -4.72 3.23 1.22
CA ILE A 99 -4.14 2.92 -0.08
C ILE A 99 -2.72 3.49 -0.22
N LYS A 100 -1.75 2.63 -0.53
CA LYS A 100 -0.44 3.04 -1.03
C LYS A 100 -0.55 3.38 -2.51
N LEU A 101 -0.64 4.68 -2.79
CA LEU A 101 -0.81 5.19 -4.14
C LEU A 101 0.53 5.16 -4.89
N GLU A 102 0.60 4.33 -5.91
CA GLU A 102 1.72 4.20 -6.84
C GLU A 102 1.23 4.46 -8.27
N VAL A 103 1.77 5.49 -8.92
CA VAL A 103 1.53 5.77 -10.34
C VAL A 103 2.89 5.86 -11.03
N ILE A 104 3.24 4.87 -11.84
CA ILE A 104 4.59 4.74 -12.41
C ILE A 104 4.68 5.46 -13.77
N GLY A 105 5.53 6.49 -13.83
CA GLY A 105 5.82 7.25 -15.05
C GLY A 105 7.00 6.68 -15.85
N ASP A 106 7.99 6.08 -15.19
CA ASP A 106 9.11 5.39 -15.84
C ASP A 106 9.19 3.94 -15.38
N GLN A 107 9.00 3.00 -16.31
CA GLN A 107 9.03 1.57 -16.03
C GLN A 107 10.45 1.05 -15.75
N TYR A 108 11.48 1.70 -16.26
CA TYR A 108 12.85 1.21 -16.10
C TYR A 108 13.36 1.45 -14.67
N ASN A 109 13.23 2.68 -14.17
CA ASN A 109 13.66 3.03 -12.80
C ASN A 109 12.53 2.93 -11.77
N LEU A 110 11.31 2.59 -12.19
CA LEU A 110 10.09 2.61 -11.36
C LEU A 110 9.83 3.98 -10.72
N GLN A 111 10.19 5.07 -11.39
CA GLN A 111 9.93 6.42 -10.86
C GLN A 111 8.44 6.76 -10.97
N PRO A 112 7.87 7.41 -9.95
CA PRO A 112 6.48 7.82 -9.98
C PRO A 112 6.28 8.98 -10.96
N ASP A 113 5.10 9.08 -11.57
CA ASP A 113 4.66 10.27 -12.28
C ASP A 113 4.08 11.26 -11.25
N PRO A 114 4.73 12.42 -10.99
CA PRO A 114 4.26 13.34 -9.96
C PRO A 114 2.89 13.98 -10.29
N PHE A 115 2.59 14.21 -11.57
CA PHE A 115 1.36 14.86 -11.99
C PHE A 115 0.16 13.92 -11.83
N GLU A 116 0.30 12.69 -12.31
CA GLU A 116 -0.75 11.69 -12.18
C GLU A 116 -0.90 11.22 -10.72
N THR A 117 0.18 11.21 -9.93
CA THR A 117 0.12 10.90 -8.48
C THR A 117 -0.70 11.94 -7.72
N VAL A 118 -0.41 13.24 -7.89
CA VAL A 118 -1.17 14.31 -7.20
C VAL A 118 -2.65 14.28 -7.60
N LYS A 119 -2.93 14.10 -8.89
CA LYS A 119 -4.30 14.00 -9.43
C LYS A 119 -5.06 12.82 -8.86
N ALA A 120 -4.43 11.65 -8.74
CA ALA A 120 -5.06 10.48 -8.12
C ALA A 120 -5.27 10.66 -6.62
N ALA A 121 -4.29 11.26 -5.91
CA ALA A 121 -4.40 11.53 -4.48
C ALA A 121 -5.59 12.46 -4.17
N GLU A 122 -5.71 13.58 -4.89
CA GLU A 122 -6.81 14.52 -4.72
C GLU A 122 -8.19 13.86 -4.91
N PHE A 123 -8.32 13.00 -5.93
CA PHE A 123 -9.56 12.27 -6.16
C PHE A 123 -9.85 11.27 -5.03
N LEU A 124 -8.86 10.45 -4.66
CA LEU A 124 -9.03 9.39 -3.67
C LEU A 124 -9.32 9.94 -2.28
N ILE A 125 -8.70 11.04 -1.87
CA ILE A 125 -8.98 11.72 -0.60
C ILE A 125 -10.45 12.19 -0.56
N LYS A 126 -10.96 12.79 -1.66
CA LYS A 126 -12.38 13.18 -1.77
C LYS A 126 -13.34 11.98 -1.67
N GLU A 127 -12.91 10.81 -2.13
CA GLU A 127 -13.64 9.54 -2.00
C GLU A 127 -13.44 8.85 -0.64
N GLY A 128 -12.81 9.53 0.33
CA GLY A 128 -12.62 9.05 1.70
C GLY A 128 -11.51 8.00 1.86
N PHE A 129 -10.53 7.95 0.95
CA PHE A 129 -9.33 7.15 1.16
C PHE A 129 -8.33 7.85 2.08
N GLU A 130 -7.63 7.05 2.89
CA GLU A 130 -6.38 7.44 3.54
C GLU A 130 -5.23 7.12 2.57
N VAL A 131 -4.66 8.14 1.93
CA VAL A 131 -3.69 7.98 0.84
C VAL A 131 -2.25 8.04 1.35
N PHE A 132 -1.45 7.04 0.97
CA PHE A 132 -0.03 6.93 1.28
C PHE A 132 0.76 7.03 -0.05
N PRO A 133 1.13 8.23 -0.50
CA PRO A 133 1.69 8.42 -1.83
C PRO A 133 3.14 7.95 -1.93
N TYR A 134 3.43 7.10 -2.91
CA TYR A 134 4.79 6.88 -3.41
C TYR A 134 5.18 8.06 -4.32
N THR A 135 6.18 8.83 -3.91
CA THR A 135 6.58 10.06 -4.59
C THR A 135 8.11 10.21 -4.60
N THR A 136 8.61 11.21 -5.31
CA THR A 136 10.04 11.54 -5.35
C THR A 136 10.45 12.39 -4.15
N ASP A 137 11.75 12.63 -3.99
CA ASP A 137 12.31 13.54 -2.97
C ASP A 137 12.04 15.03 -3.26
N ASP A 138 11.10 15.33 -4.17
CA ASP A 138 10.71 16.69 -4.53
C ASP A 138 9.82 17.31 -3.44
N LEU A 139 10.36 18.28 -2.72
CA LEU A 139 9.66 19.00 -1.65
C LEU A 139 8.39 19.73 -2.14
N VAL A 140 8.36 20.21 -3.38
CA VAL A 140 7.19 20.90 -3.94
C VAL A 140 6.07 19.89 -4.18
N VAL A 141 6.39 18.70 -4.69
CA VAL A 141 5.41 17.63 -4.87
C VAL A 141 4.90 17.14 -3.50
N ALA A 142 5.79 16.94 -2.53
CA ALA A 142 5.41 16.54 -1.18
C ALA A 142 4.44 17.54 -0.51
N LYS A 143 4.69 18.85 -0.65
CA LYS A 143 3.78 19.89 -0.14
C LYS A 143 2.42 19.84 -0.83
N ARG A 144 2.40 19.71 -2.16
CA ARG A 144 1.13 19.56 -2.90
C ARG A 144 0.34 18.34 -2.44
N LEU A 145 1.00 17.21 -2.20
CA LEU A 145 0.35 16.00 -1.68
C LEU A 145 -0.17 16.16 -0.24
N ALA A 146 0.43 17.03 0.56
CA ALA A 146 -0.04 17.32 1.92
C ALA A 146 -1.20 18.32 1.96
N ASP A 147 -1.36 19.15 0.91
CA ASP A 147 -2.39 20.19 0.82
C ASP A 147 -3.70 19.71 0.16
N VAL A 148 -3.72 18.52 -0.44
CA VAL A 148 -4.91 17.92 -1.10
C VAL A 148 -5.88 17.27 -0.14
#